data_AF-A0A0J5P7Q6-F1
#
_entry.id   AF-A0A0J5P7Q6-F1
#
_cell.length_a   1.000
_cell.length_b   1.000
_cell.length_c   1.000
_cell.angle_alpha   90.00
_cell.angle_beta   90.00
_cell.angle_gamma   90.00
#
_symmetry.space_group_name_H-M   'P 1'
#
loop_
_entity.id
_entity.type
_entity.pdbx_description
1 polymer ?
#
loop_
_entity_poly.entity_id
_entity_poly.type
_entity_poly.pdbx_seq_one_letter_code
_entity_poly.pdbx_strand_id
1 'polypeptide(L)'
;MKNKCLTYLQTAVIGLCLSVSVAARTVVAIDAGHGGKDPGAIGKTLGVKEKDVTLAIARELKGMLDADPNFKAVMTRNRDYFIPLPNRTEIARKNRANFLISIHADSSPSSENLKGASVWVLSNRRANDELGKWLEDHEKQSELLGGAGSVLAHTNERYLNQTVLDLQFSHAQRSGYELGKAVLGKLSNITPLVKSSPQHASLSVLRSPDIPSILVETGFLSNAVEEQKLATAAYRRQIARAIYNGLVAYRNAHPALSRKVAYKAAKNGPQADSVKNVLADMAKNAPKTDKKESSVAKGKEKSEPKESKQKQTPMTQGKSAKATADNPKADNAKSVDPNAAFHIVKQDETLYSIARMYKTSPEKLSKLNNIKDNKIVVGKKLKLK
;
A
#
# COMPACT_ATOMS: atom_id res chain seq x y z
N MET A 1 76.53 23.18 9.48
CA MET A 1 75.82 23.88 8.38
C MET A 1 74.58 23.04 8.06
N LYS A 2 73.44 23.31 8.69
CA LYS A 2 72.33 24.16 8.21
C LYS A 2 71.61 23.62 6.96
N ASN A 3 70.29 23.42 7.14
CA ASN A 3 69.16 23.41 6.18
C ASN A 3 68.68 22.03 5.69
N LYS A 4 67.65 21.42 6.31
CA LYS A 4 66.18 21.71 6.29
C LYS A 4 65.46 21.11 5.08
N CYS A 5 64.79 19.98 5.31
CA CYS A 5 63.51 19.55 4.73
C CYS A 5 63.18 18.20 5.39
N LEU A 6 62.00 17.81 5.87
CA LEU A 6 60.71 18.42 6.15
C LEU A 6 59.95 17.28 6.84
N THR A 7 59.60 17.46 8.11
CA THR A 7 58.48 16.83 8.84
C THR A 7 57.65 15.75 8.12
N TYR A 8 57.65 14.52 8.64
CA TYR A 8 56.48 13.64 8.62
C TYR A 8 56.31 12.93 9.97
N LEU A 9 55.60 13.61 10.86
CA LEU A 9 54.94 13.03 12.02
C LEU A 9 53.50 12.73 11.59
N GLN A 10 53.20 11.50 11.17
CA GLN A 10 51.82 10.99 11.15
C GLN A 10 51.81 9.51 11.50
N THR A 11 51.68 9.27 12.81
CA THR A 11 50.78 8.29 13.41
C THR A 11 50.33 7.12 12.52
N ALA A 12 50.92 5.95 12.75
CA ALA A 12 50.32 4.67 12.41
C ALA A 12 49.08 4.44 13.30
N VAL A 13 47.98 5.15 13.01
CA VAL A 13 46.65 4.67 13.36
C VAL A 13 46.35 3.59 12.35
N ILE A 14 46.69 2.35 12.70
CA ILE A 14 46.14 1.17 12.05
C ILE A 14 44.64 1.25 12.30
N GLY A 15 43.94 1.88 11.36
CA GLY A 15 42.50 1.87 11.27
C GLY A 15 42.08 0.43 11.08
N LEU A 16 41.73 -0.22 12.20
CA LEU A 16 40.87 -1.38 12.19
C LEU A 16 39.52 -0.88 11.66
N CYS A 17 39.41 -0.77 10.34
CA CYS A 17 38.15 -0.70 9.63
C CYS A 17 37.39 -1.97 9.98
N LEU A 18 36.64 -1.95 11.08
CA LEU A 18 35.46 -2.79 11.22
C LEU A 18 34.57 -2.42 10.04
N SER A 19 34.71 -3.16 8.95
CA SER A 19 33.70 -3.27 7.93
C SER A 19 32.46 -3.84 8.63
N VAL A 20 31.67 -2.96 9.24
CA VAL A 20 30.30 -3.29 9.62
C VAL A 20 29.63 -3.63 8.31
N SER A 21 29.57 -4.91 7.96
CA SER A 21 28.74 -5.38 6.86
C SER A 21 27.34 -4.87 7.15
N VAL A 22 26.92 -3.82 6.44
CA VAL A 22 25.55 -3.33 6.50
C VAL A 22 24.70 -4.42 5.89
N ALA A 23 24.18 -5.30 6.75
CA ALA A 23 23.23 -6.32 6.35
C ALA A 23 22.01 -5.62 5.71
N ALA A 24 21.54 -6.13 4.57
CA ALA A 24 20.28 -5.68 4.01
C ALA A 24 19.15 -5.99 5.00
N ARG A 25 18.62 -4.96 5.66
CA ARG A 25 17.48 -5.06 6.57
C ARG A 25 16.19 -5.24 5.78
N THR A 26 15.28 -6.08 6.27
CA THR A 26 13.92 -6.14 5.74
C THR A 26 13.19 -4.86 6.13
N VAL A 27 12.89 -4.01 5.16
CA VAL A 27 12.18 -2.74 5.36
C VAL A 27 10.69 -3.01 5.38
N VAL A 28 10.01 -2.65 6.47
CA VAL A 28 8.58 -2.81 6.64
C VAL A 28 7.95 -1.42 6.74
N ALA A 29 7.11 -1.08 5.76
CA ALA A 29 6.23 0.08 5.85
C ALA A 29 5.03 -0.28 6.72
N ILE A 30 4.78 0.51 7.76
CA ILE A 30 3.66 0.37 8.70
C ILE A 30 2.72 1.53 8.43
N ASP A 31 1.54 1.19 7.93
CA ASP A 31 0.48 2.15 7.70
C ASP A 31 -0.48 2.17 8.88
N ALA A 32 -0.48 3.26 9.64
CA ALA A 32 -1.50 3.50 10.66
C ALA A 32 -2.76 4.02 9.98
N GLY A 33 -3.81 3.20 9.89
CA GLY A 33 -5.09 3.53 9.24
C GLY A 33 -5.66 4.87 9.71
N HIS A 34 -6.39 5.56 8.83
CA HIS A 34 -7.06 6.85 9.12
C HIS A 34 -6.07 7.97 9.53
N GLY A 35 -6.54 8.99 10.26
CA GLY A 35 -5.73 10.09 10.79
C GLY A 35 -6.29 11.48 10.48
N GLY A 36 -5.98 12.45 11.34
CA GLY A 36 -6.42 13.84 11.22
C GLY A 36 -7.95 13.94 11.21
N LYS A 37 -8.48 14.50 10.11
CA LYS A 37 -9.92 14.68 9.86
C LYS A 37 -10.70 13.37 9.73
N ASP A 38 -10.03 12.27 9.47
CA ASP A 38 -10.64 10.94 9.38
C ASP A 38 -10.41 10.18 10.70
N PRO A 39 -11.44 10.07 11.57
CA PRO A 39 -11.31 9.32 12.82
C PRO A 39 -11.31 7.79 12.63
N GLY A 40 -11.70 7.31 11.44
CA GLY A 40 -12.10 5.93 11.22
C GLY A 40 -13.36 5.57 12.00
N ALA A 41 -13.48 4.31 12.39
CA ALA A 41 -14.51 3.84 13.30
C ALA A 41 -14.44 4.55 14.66
N ILE A 42 -15.61 4.79 15.25
CA ILE A 42 -15.76 5.33 16.60
C ILE A 42 -16.57 4.32 17.40
N GLY A 43 -15.97 3.80 18.45
CA GLY A 43 -16.65 2.88 19.36
C GLY A 43 -17.78 3.59 20.11
N LYS A 44 -18.88 2.85 20.35
CA LYS A 44 -20.11 3.42 20.90
C LYS A 44 -20.08 3.53 22.42
N THR A 45 -19.27 2.71 23.10
CA THR A 45 -19.26 2.59 24.56
C THR A 45 -18.29 3.57 25.20
N LEU A 46 -17.06 3.67 24.69
CA LEU A 46 -16.00 4.52 25.25
C LEU A 46 -15.64 5.69 24.33
N GLY A 47 -16.16 5.74 23.11
CA GLY A 47 -15.82 6.78 22.13
C GLY A 47 -14.41 6.60 21.56
N VAL A 48 -13.85 5.39 21.64
CA VAL A 48 -12.49 5.10 21.15
C VAL A 48 -12.47 5.30 19.64
N LYS A 49 -11.49 6.06 19.14
CA LYS A 49 -11.33 6.33 17.71
C LYS A 49 -10.31 5.38 17.12
N GLU A 50 -10.63 4.80 15.98
CA GLU A 50 -9.77 3.90 15.24
C GLU A 50 -8.40 4.51 14.97
N LYS A 51 -8.35 5.77 14.51
CA LYS A 51 -7.07 6.45 14.20
C LYS A 51 -6.08 6.47 15.38
N ASP A 52 -6.58 6.47 16.62
CA ASP A 52 -5.75 6.52 17.82
C ASP A 52 -5.25 5.12 18.18
N VAL A 53 -6.14 4.12 18.05
CA VAL A 53 -5.81 2.69 18.21
C VAL A 53 -4.75 2.25 17.20
N THR A 54 -4.97 2.54 15.91
CA THR A 54 -4.07 2.13 14.83
C THR A 54 -2.70 2.79 14.96
N LEU A 55 -2.64 4.08 15.32
CA LEU A 55 -1.38 4.77 15.57
C LEU A 55 -0.63 4.18 16.76
N ALA A 56 -1.34 3.84 17.84
CA ALA A 56 -0.72 3.25 19.02
C ALA A 56 -0.14 1.85 18.74
N ILE A 57 -0.89 0.98 18.05
CA ILE A 57 -0.40 -0.34 17.64
C ILE A 57 0.79 -0.19 16.68
N ALA A 58 0.70 0.71 15.70
CA ALA A 58 1.78 0.96 14.73
C ALA A 58 3.08 1.42 15.41
N ARG A 59 2.99 2.25 16.46
CA ARG A 59 4.17 2.68 17.24
C ARG A 59 4.80 1.55 18.03
N GLU A 60 3.98 0.71 18.68
CA GLU A 60 4.48 -0.49 19.38
C GLU A 60 5.16 -1.45 18.40
N LEU A 61 4.55 -1.70 17.23
CA LEU A 61 5.14 -2.52 16.17
C LEU A 61 6.45 -1.92 15.64
N LYS A 62 6.50 -0.61 15.41
CA LYS A 62 7.72 0.09 15.00
C LYS A 62 8.84 -0.11 16.03
N GLY A 63 8.55 0.07 17.32
CA GLY A 63 9.54 -0.12 18.38
C GLY A 63 10.13 -1.52 18.39
N MET A 64 9.30 -2.56 18.21
CA MET A 64 9.76 -3.95 18.13
C MET A 64 10.62 -4.21 16.87
N LEU A 65 10.22 -3.67 15.72
CA LEU A 65 10.95 -3.86 14.47
C LEU A 65 12.28 -3.09 14.44
N ASP A 66 12.33 -1.87 14.99
CA ASP A 66 13.58 -1.09 15.05
C ASP A 66 14.58 -1.67 16.05
N ALA A 67 14.10 -2.37 17.08
CA ALA A 67 14.96 -3.08 18.03
C ALA A 67 15.55 -4.38 17.46
N ASP A 68 14.96 -4.93 16.39
CA ASP A 68 15.45 -6.13 15.73
C ASP A 68 16.45 -5.76 14.61
N PRO A 69 17.72 -6.21 14.67
CA PRO A 69 18.74 -5.85 13.68
C PRO A 69 18.41 -6.34 12.26
N ASN A 70 17.45 -7.26 12.10
CA ASN A 70 17.02 -7.78 10.80
C ASN A 70 15.98 -6.89 10.10
N PHE A 71 15.35 -5.94 10.81
CA PHE A 71 14.27 -5.12 10.27
C PHE A 71 14.60 -3.63 10.29
N LYS A 72 13.84 -2.88 9.49
CA LYS A 72 13.76 -1.42 9.54
C LYS A 72 12.30 -1.02 9.38
N ALA A 73 11.73 -0.31 10.34
CA ALA A 73 10.33 0.13 10.23
C ALA A 73 10.21 1.57 9.72
N VAL A 74 9.31 1.77 8.77
CA VAL A 74 8.94 3.08 8.20
C VAL A 74 7.46 3.30 8.45
N MET A 75 7.05 4.38 9.10
CA MET A 75 5.63 4.68 9.28
C MET A 75 5.12 5.58 8.17
N THR A 76 3.88 5.34 7.70
CA THR A 76 3.20 6.31 6.82
C THR A 76 2.91 7.60 7.57
N ARG A 77 2.38 7.48 8.80
CA ARG A 77 2.24 8.59 9.77
C ARG A 77 2.78 8.25 11.14
N ASN A 78 3.44 9.22 11.77
CA ASN A 78 3.93 9.10 13.16
C ASN A 78 3.16 9.99 14.15
N ARG A 79 2.19 10.78 13.67
CA ARG A 79 1.35 11.70 14.44
C ARG A 79 -0.09 11.64 13.90
N ASP A 80 -0.98 12.41 14.51
CA ASP A 80 -2.38 12.49 14.10
C ASP A 80 -2.57 13.48 12.94
N TYR A 81 -2.28 13.03 11.72
CA TYR A 81 -2.57 13.77 10.50
C TYR A 81 -3.13 12.82 9.43
N PHE A 82 -3.90 13.39 8.51
CA PHE A 82 -4.53 12.65 7.42
C PHE A 82 -3.50 12.36 6.31
N ILE A 83 -3.50 11.13 5.79
CA ILE A 83 -2.74 10.74 4.59
C ILE A 83 -3.71 10.17 3.55
N PRO A 84 -3.77 10.76 2.33
CA PRO A 84 -4.51 10.18 1.21
C PRO A 84 -4.05 8.75 0.91
N LEU A 85 -4.98 7.87 0.51
CA LEU A 85 -4.68 6.46 0.29
C LEU A 85 -3.51 6.21 -0.69
N PRO A 86 -3.38 6.90 -1.84
CA PRO A 86 -2.25 6.70 -2.75
C PRO A 86 -0.89 7.01 -2.11
N ASN A 87 -0.84 8.09 -1.30
CA ASN A 87 0.40 8.54 -0.66
C ASN A 87 0.93 7.53 0.36
N ARG A 88 0.05 6.70 0.97
CA ARG A 88 0.46 5.64 1.91
C ARG A 88 1.37 4.62 1.21
N THR A 89 0.98 4.19 0.01
CA THR A 89 1.76 3.27 -0.82
C THR A 89 3.02 3.95 -1.38
N GLU A 90 2.93 5.22 -1.76
CA GLU A 90 4.07 6.00 -2.24
C GLU A 90 5.18 6.14 -1.18
N ILE A 91 4.81 6.36 0.09
CA ILE A 91 5.77 6.38 1.20
C ILE A 91 6.51 5.05 1.31
N ALA A 92 5.79 3.92 1.18
CA ALA A 92 6.40 2.60 1.20
C ALA A 92 7.40 2.42 0.04
N ARG A 93 7.02 2.84 -1.18
CA ARG A 93 7.87 2.76 -2.37
C ARG A 93 9.12 3.62 -2.26
N LYS A 94 8.97 4.89 -1.87
CA LYS A 94 10.09 5.83 -1.66
C LYS A 94 11.12 5.31 -0.65
N ASN A 95 10.67 4.52 0.32
CA ASN A 95 11.54 3.89 1.32
C ASN A 95 12.02 2.49 0.94
N ARG A 96 11.71 2.01 -0.27
CA ARG A 96 12.05 0.67 -0.77
C ARG A 96 11.58 -0.43 0.19
N ALA A 97 10.35 -0.29 0.68
CA ALA A 97 9.77 -1.26 1.59
C ALA A 97 9.63 -2.63 0.93
N ASN A 98 10.03 -3.69 1.64
CA ASN A 98 9.77 -5.07 1.23
C ASN A 98 8.30 -5.46 1.46
N PHE A 99 7.68 -4.87 2.48
CA PHE A 99 6.29 -5.14 2.87
C PHE A 99 5.58 -3.86 3.28
N LEU A 100 4.28 -3.81 3.03
CA LEU A 100 3.37 -2.80 3.58
C LEU A 100 2.34 -3.49 4.49
N ILE A 101 2.30 -3.08 5.76
CA ILE A 101 1.34 -3.57 6.76
C ILE A 101 0.43 -2.42 7.14
N SER A 102 -0.81 -2.44 6.67
CA SER A 102 -1.83 -1.47 7.09
C SER A 102 -2.58 -2.00 8.32
N ILE A 103 -2.66 -1.19 9.37
CA ILE A 103 -3.26 -1.57 10.65
C ILE A 103 -4.58 -0.80 10.80
N HIS A 104 -5.64 -1.54 11.05
CA HIS A 104 -7.01 -1.05 11.19
C HIS A 104 -7.70 -1.66 12.42
N ALA A 105 -8.80 -1.04 12.82
CA ALA A 105 -9.71 -1.56 13.83
C ALA A 105 -11.14 -1.25 13.37
N ASP A 106 -11.64 -2.13 12.50
CA ASP A 106 -12.90 -2.05 11.77
C ASP A 106 -14.13 -1.70 12.62
N SER A 107 -15.24 -1.44 11.94
CA SER A 107 -16.57 -1.39 12.53
C SER A 107 -17.54 -2.11 11.60
N SER A 108 -18.35 -2.99 12.17
CA SER A 108 -19.40 -3.68 11.42
C SER A 108 -20.73 -2.95 11.64
N PRO A 109 -21.26 -2.23 10.63
CA PRO A 109 -22.56 -1.58 10.74
C PRO A 109 -23.72 -2.60 10.77
N SER A 110 -23.48 -3.83 10.31
CA SER A 110 -24.48 -4.90 10.24
C SER A 110 -24.46 -5.84 11.44
N SER A 111 -23.43 -5.80 12.29
CA SER A 111 -23.34 -6.66 13.49
C SER A 111 -22.42 -6.10 14.57
N GLU A 112 -23.02 -5.72 15.71
CA GLU A 112 -22.26 -5.33 16.90
C GLU A 112 -21.58 -6.51 17.60
N ASN A 113 -21.95 -7.74 17.22
CA ASN A 113 -21.41 -8.98 17.77
C ASN A 113 -20.18 -9.50 17.02
N LEU A 114 -19.86 -8.94 15.85
CA LEU A 114 -18.67 -9.32 15.10
C LEU A 114 -17.42 -8.93 15.90
N LYS A 115 -16.50 -9.88 16.07
CA LYS A 115 -15.32 -9.74 16.92
C LYS A 115 -14.16 -10.56 16.37
N GLY A 116 -12.95 -10.22 16.81
CA GLY A 116 -11.74 -10.93 16.42
C GLY A 116 -10.98 -10.27 15.28
N ALA A 117 -9.81 -10.81 15.00
CA ALA A 117 -8.92 -10.30 13.97
C ALA A 117 -9.22 -10.87 12.58
N SER A 118 -8.82 -10.13 11.55
CA SER A 118 -8.80 -10.62 10.17
C SER A 118 -7.65 -9.98 9.40
N VAL A 119 -7.26 -10.61 8.30
CA VAL A 119 -6.22 -10.08 7.41
C VAL A 119 -6.75 -10.06 5.98
N TRP A 120 -6.59 -8.92 5.33
CA TRP A 120 -6.97 -8.70 3.95
C TRP A 120 -5.73 -8.57 3.06
N VAL A 121 -5.83 -9.10 1.85
CA VAL A 121 -4.77 -9.11 0.84
C VAL A 121 -5.32 -8.68 -0.51
N LEU A 122 -4.43 -8.32 -1.44
CA LEU A 122 -4.81 -7.86 -2.78
C LEU A 122 -5.67 -8.89 -3.54
N SER A 123 -6.65 -8.41 -4.31
CA SER A 123 -7.49 -9.22 -5.22
C SER A 123 -7.10 -9.02 -6.69
N ASN A 124 -7.00 -10.13 -7.44
CA ASN A 124 -6.70 -10.17 -8.87
C ASN A 124 -7.63 -9.33 -9.76
N ARG A 125 -8.95 -9.32 -9.52
CA ARG A 125 -9.91 -8.77 -10.50
C ARG A 125 -9.76 -7.26 -10.71
N ARG A 126 -9.63 -6.50 -9.62
CA ARG A 126 -9.51 -5.03 -9.70
C ARG A 126 -8.06 -4.56 -9.90
N ALA A 127 -7.07 -5.41 -9.59
CA ALA A 127 -5.68 -5.16 -9.96
C ALA A 127 -5.52 -5.08 -11.49
N ASN A 128 -6.17 -5.99 -12.23
CA ASN A 128 -6.14 -6.02 -13.69
C ASN A 128 -6.82 -4.79 -14.33
N ASP A 129 -7.96 -4.33 -13.79
CA ASP A 129 -8.65 -3.13 -14.28
C ASP A 129 -7.78 -1.86 -14.14
N GLU A 130 -7.01 -1.78 -13.05
CA GLU A 130 -6.12 -0.66 -12.81
C GLU A 130 -4.84 -0.79 -13.63
N LEU A 131 -4.27 -1.98 -13.79
CA LEU A 131 -3.11 -2.24 -14.66
C LEU A 131 -3.29 -1.64 -16.06
N GLY A 132 -4.49 -1.76 -16.64
CA GLY A 132 -4.82 -1.12 -17.92
C GLY A 132 -4.61 0.39 -17.92
N LYS A 133 -5.06 1.09 -16.87
CA LYS A 133 -4.86 2.54 -16.71
C LYS A 133 -3.41 2.92 -16.41
N TRP A 134 -2.71 2.10 -15.64
CA TRP A 134 -1.29 2.33 -15.31
C TRP A 134 -0.40 2.15 -16.53
N LEU A 135 -0.74 1.22 -17.44
CA LEU A 135 -0.09 1.09 -18.73
C LEU A 135 -0.34 2.28 -19.66
N GLU A 136 -1.33 3.12 -19.41
CA GLU A 136 -1.59 4.35 -20.17
C GLU A 136 -0.80 5.55 -19.62
N ASP A 137 -0.25 5.44 -18.40
CA ASP A 137 0.47 6.50 -17.70
C ASP A 137 1.99 6.24 -17.70
N HIS A 138 2.68 6.87 -18.65
CA HIS A 138 4.11 6.64 -18.92
C HIS A 138 5.02 7.03 -17.73
N GLU A 139 4.65 8.05 -16.94
CA GLU A 139 5.44 8.45 -15.77
C GLU A 139 5.43 7.37 -14.68
N LYS A 140 4.28 6.70 -14.54
CA LYS A 140 4.08 5.64 -13.56
C LYS A 140 4.66 4.29 -13.96
N GLN A 141 4.75 4.00 -15.25
CA GLN A 141 5.38 2.76 -15.75
C GLN A 141 6.84 2.62 -15.30
N SER A 142 7.62 3.70 -15.39
CA SER A 142 9.03 3.70 -15.02
C SER A 142 9.24 3.45 -13.52
N GLU A 143 8.36 4.01 -12.67
CA GLU A 143 8.43 3.86 -11.22
C GLU A 143 8.10 2.42 -10.76
N LEU A 144 7.11 1.78 -11.39
CA LEU A 144 6.65 0.43 -11.04
C LEU A 144 7.59 -0.68 -11.48
N LEU A 145 8.22 -0.52 -12.63
CA LEU A 145 9.12 -1.53 -13.18
C LEU A 145 10.48 -1.54 -12.46
N GLY A 146 10.75 -0.55 -11.61
CA GLY A 146 11.94 -0.49 -10.76
C GLY A 146 13.23 -0.67 -11.57
N GLY A 147 14.14 -1.55 -11.12
CA GLY A 147 15.39 -1.86 -11.83
C GLY A 147 15.17 -2.44 -13.25
N ALA A 148 14.04 -3.10 -13.50
CA ALA A 148 13.63 -3.56 -14.84
C ALA A 148 13.09 -2.40 -15.70
N GLY A 149 12.65 -1.30 -15.09
CA GLY A 149 12.20 -0.09 -15.77
C GLY A 149 13.28 0.51 -16.68
N SER A 150 14.57 0.37 -16.33
CA SER A 150 15.67 0.81 -17.21
C SER A 150 15.79 0.00 -18.50
N VAL A 151 15.54 -1.32 -18.43
CA VAL A 151 15.59 -2.24 -19.58
C VAL A 151 14.32 -2.11 -20.43
N LEU A 152 13.19 -1.85 -19.78
CA LEU A 152 11.87 -1.79 -20.39
C LEU A 152 11.48 -0.39 -20.89
N ALA A 153 12.07 0.68 -20.34
CA ALA A 153 11.84 2.06 -20.79
C ALA A 153 12.39 2.33 -22.21
N HIS A 154 13.26 1.46 -22.71
CA HIS A 154 13.81 1.54 -24.07
C HIS A 154 12.99 0.73 -25.09
N THR A 155 11.97 -0.01 -24.64
CA THR A 155 11.09 -0.81 -25.49
C THR A 155 9.65 -0.30 -25.34
N ASN A 156 9.09 0.30 -26.40
CA ASN A 156 7.66 0.69 -26.45
C ASN A 156 6.73 -0.54 -26.60
N GLU A 157 7.06 -1.68 -25.99
CA GLU A 157 6.35 -2.93 -26.14
C GLU A 157 5.32 -3.11 -25.03
N ARG A 158 4.09 -2.65 -25.30
CA ARG A 158 2.94 -2.75 -24.38
C ARG A 158 2.76 -4.14 -23.78
N TYR A 159 2.93 -5.20 -24.60
CA TYR A 159 2.76 -6.58 -24.17
C TYR A 159 3.84 -7.05 -23.18
N LEU A 160 5.08 -6.61 -23.36
CA LEU A 160 6.19 -6.93 -22.47
C LEU A 160 5.99 -6.25 -21.10
N ASN A 161 5.66 -4.95 -21.11
CA ASN A 161 5.36 -4.20 -19.89
C ASN A 161 4.18 -4.80 -19.12
N GLN A 162 3.12 -5.18 -19.83
CA GLN A 162 1.98 -5.86 -19.23
C GLN A 162 2.38 -7.19 -18.59
N THR A 163 3.18 -8.01 -19.28
CA THR A 163 3.63 -9.32 -18.77
C THR A 163 4.48 -9.16 -17.49
N VAL A 164 5.41 -8.20 -17.48
CA VAL A 164 6.27 -7.96 -16.31
C VAL A 164 5.44 -7.48 -15.12
N LEU A 165 4.49 -6.56 -15.35
CA LEU A 165 3.59 -6.10 -14.31
C LEU A 165 2.68 -7.22 -13.80
N ASP A 166 2.13 -8.07 -14.68
CA ASP A 166 1.34 -9.24 -14.30
C ASP A 166 2.14 -10.22 -13.41
N LEU A 167 3.41 -10.43 -13.72
CA LEU A 167 4.33 -11.24 -12.92
C LEU A 167 4.60 -10.60 -11.55
N GLN A 168 4.84 -9.29 -11.51
CA GLN A 168 5.03 -8.55 -10.25
C GLN A 168 3.78 -8.60 -9.38
N PHE A 169 2.60 -8.35 -9.95
CA PHE A 169 1.31 -8.47 -9.25
C PHE A 169 1.09 -9.87 -8.70
N SER A 170 1.33 -10.90 -9.51
CA SER A 170 1.20 -12.30 -9.10
C SER A 170 2.14 -12.64 -7.94
N HIS A 171 3.38 -12.11 -7.98
CA HIS A 171 4.33 -12.23 -6.90
C HIS A 171 3.85 -11.49 -5.64
N ALA A 172 3.49 -10.22 -5.74
CA ALA A 172 3.04 -9.40 -4.62
C ALA A 172 1.80 -10.00 -3.93
N GLN A 173 0.86 -10.54 -4.71
CA GLN A 173 -0.32 -11.21 -4.16
C GLN A 173 0.05 -12.49 -3.42
N ARG A 174 0.87 -13.37 -4.01
CA ARG A 174 1.28 -14.62 -3.36
C ARG A 174 2.07 -14.33 -2.08
N SER A 175 3.06 -13.45 -2.16
CA SER A 175 3.87 -13.02 -1.02
C SER A 175 3.00 -12.37 0.07
N GLY A 176 2.05 -11.52 -0.32
CA GLY A 176 1.09 -10.90 0.60
C GLY A 176 0.17 -11.92 1.27
N TYR A 177 -0.30 -12.94 0.55
CA TYR A 177 -1.11 -14.02 1.12
C TYR A 177 -0.33 -14.84 2.15
N GLU A 178 0.87 -15.28 1.83
CA GLU A 178 1.72 -16.06 2.74
C GLU A 178 2.12 -15.24 3.98
N LEU A 179 2.45 -13.95 3.80
CA LEU A 179 2.69 -13.04 4.91
C LEU A 179 1.44 -12.86 5.79
N GLY A 180 0.30 -12.65 5.15
CA GLY A 180 -0.98 -12.52 5.84
C GLY A 180 -1.32 -13.76 6.65
N LYS A 181 -1.07 -14.96 6.11
CA LYS A 181 -1.26 -16.24 6.80
C LYS A 181 -0.34 -16.36 8.02
N ALA A 182 0.93 -15.97 7.89
CA ALA A 182 1.89 -15.97 9.01
C ALA A 182 1.45 -15.02 10.14
N VAL A 183 1.00 -13.81 9.80
CA VAL A 183 0.49 -12.83 10.77
C VAL A 183 -0.81 -13.30 11.42
N LEU A 184 -1.76 -13.79 10.62
CA LEU A 184 -3.06 -14.28 11.09
C LEU A 184 -2.90 -15.46 12.07
N GLY A 185 -1.99 -16.39 11.79
CA GLY A 185 -1.69 -17.51 12.70
C GLY A 185 -1.00 -17.11 14.01
N LYS A 186 -0.44 -15.90 14.11
CA LYS A 186 0.02 -15.35 15.41
C LYS A 186 -1.09 -14.61 16.14
N LEU A 187 -1.97 -13.92 15.41
CA LEU A 187 -3.13 -13.22 15.96
C LEU A 187 -4.15 -14.19 16.58
N SER A 188 -4.29 -15.40 16.06
CA SER A 188 -5.20 -16.43 16.60
C SER A 188 -4.89 -16.82 18.06
N ASN A 189 -3.67 -16.55 18.54
CA ASN A 189 -3.29 -16.81 19.94
C ASN A 189 -3.72 -15.68 20.89
N ILE A 190 -4.15 -14.53 20.35
CA ILE A 190 -4.49 -13.32 21.11
C ILE A 190 -6.00 -13.07 21.08
N THR A 191 -6.64 -13.29 19.94
CA THR A 191 -8.06 -13.03 19.73
C THR A 191 -8.66 -14.03 18.72
N PRO A 192 -9.97 -14.32 18.76
CA PRO A 192 -10.62 -15.11 17.74
C PRO A 192 -10.37 -14.55 16.35
N LEU A 193 -10.47 -15.39 15.32
CA LEU A 193 -10.37 -14.93 13.94
C LEU A 193 -11.77 -14.88 13.31
N VAL A 194 -12.06 -13.81 12.57
CA VAL A 194 -13.29 -13.74 11.76
C VAL A 194 -13.28 -14.82 10.68
N LYS A 195 -12.09 -15.05 10.08
CA LYS A 195 -11.81 -16.10 9.11
C LYS A 195 -10.45 -16.70 9.42
N SER A 196 -10.31 -18.01 9.24
CA SER A 196 -9.06 -18.74 9.47
C SER A 196 -7.99 -18.51 8.40
N SER A 197 -8.35 -17.85 7.29
CA SER A 197 -7.44 -17.54 6.18
C SER A 197 -7.53 -16.06 5.77
N PRO A 198 -6.45 -15.50 5.19
CA PRO A 198 -6.49 -14.16 4.62
C PRO A 198 -7.58 -14.03 3.55
N GLN A 199 -8.26 -12.90 3.53
CA GLN A 199 -9.36 -12.61 2.61
C GLN A 199 -8.89 -11.66 1.51
N HIS A 200 -9.34 -11.88 0.27
CA HIS A 200 -9.00 -10.99 -0.83
C HIS A 200 -9.93 -9.79 -0.87
N ALA A 201 -9.37 -8.59 -0.98
CA ALA A 201 -10.13 -7.36 -1.12
C ALA A 201 -9.49 -6.38 -2.11
N SER A 202 -10.33 -5.50 -2.65
CA SER A 202 -9.90 -4.44 -3.58
C SER A 202 -9.68 -3.10 -2.87
N LEU A 203 -8.93 -3.11 -1.76
CA LEU A 203 -8.69 -1.91 -0.93
C LEU A 203 -7.51 -1.10 -1.49
N SER A 204 -7.65 0.22 -1.60
CA SER A 204 -6.65 1.08 -2.27
C SER A 204 -5.23 0.96 -1.71
N VAL A 205 -5.09 0.80 -0.39
CA VAL A 205 -3.79 0.63 0.29
C VAL A 205 -3.08 -0.68 -0.09
N LEU A 206 -3.83 -1.68 -0.54
CA LEU A 206 -3.30 -3.00 -0.94
C LEU A 206 -2.92 -3.07 -2.42
N ARG A 207 -3.17 -2.01 -3.21
CA ARG A 207 -3.09 -2.05 -4.69
C ARG A 207 -1.68 -1.90 -5.25
N SER A 208 -0.63 -1.93 -4.43
CA SER A 208 0.74 -1.84 -4.94
C SER A 208 1.08 -3.11 -5.74
N PRO A 209 1.45 -3.01 -7.03
CA PRO A 209 1.89 -4.17 -7.82
C PRO A 209 3.25 -4.75 -7.37
N ASP A 210 4.07 -3.89 -6.79
CA ASP A 210 5.49 -4.08 -6.54
C ASP A 210 5.83 -4.32 -5.06
N ILE A 211 4.86 -4.07 -4.17
CA ILE A 211 5.03 -4.19 -2.72
C ILE A 211 3.97 -5.15 -2.17
N PRO A 212 4.36 -6.37 -1.74
CA PRO A 212 3.45 -7.25 -1.02
C PRO A 212 2.84 -6.54 0.18
N SER A 213 1.52 -6.43 0.18
CA SER A 213 0.75 -5.61 1.11
C SER A 213 -0.33 -6.42 1.82
N ILE A 214 -0.48 -6.21 3.13
CA ILE A 214 -1.59 -6.77 3.92
C ILE A 214 -2.27 -5.66 4.71
N LEU A 215 -3.57 -5.83 4.98
CA LEU A 215 -4.32 -5.01 5.93
C LEU A 215 -4.77 -5.89 7.08
N VAL A 216 -4.41 -5.52 8.29
CA VAL A 216 -4.70 -6.25 9.52
C VAL A 216 -5.82 -5.53 10.24
N GLU A 217 -6.99 -6.17 10.29
CA GLU A 217 -8.06 -5.77 11.19
C GLU A 217 -7.79 -6.38 12.56
N THR A 218 -7.54 -5.52 13.54
CA THR A 218 -7.10 -5.93 14.88
C THR A 218 -8.26 -6.30 15.82
N GLY A 219 -9.48 -5.96 15.43
CA GLY A 219 -10.72 -6.14 16.16
C GLY A 219 -11.78 -5.17 15.64
N PHE A 220 -12.98 -5.22 16.22
CA PHE A 220 -14.12 -4.37 15.80
C PHE A 220 -14.49 -3.38 16.89
N LEU A 221 -14.33 -2.07 16.64
CA LEU A 221 -14.74 -1.03 17.59
C LEU A 221 -16.27 -0.92 17.75
N SER A 222 -17.05 -1.50 16.82
CA SER A 222 -18.50 -1.66 16.99
C SER A 222 -18.87 -2.65 18.10
N ASN A 223 -17.95 -3.51 18.53
CA ASN A 223 -18.17 -4.48 19.60
C ASN A 223 -17.65 -3.92 20.93
N ALA A 224 -18.52 -3.78 21.93
CA ALA A 224 -18.18 -3.15 23.21
C ALA A 224 -17.02 -3.84 23.96
N VAL A 225 -16.92 -5.17 23.87
CA VAL A 225 -15.84 -5.93 24.53
C VAL A 225 -14.51 -5.71 23.81
N GLU A 226 -14.50 -5.72 22.49
CA GLU A 226 -13.30 -5.43 21.71
C GLU A 226 -12.88 -3.96 21.84
N GLU A 227 -13.83 -3.02 21.91
CA GLU A 227 -13.56 -1.60 22.21
C GLU A 227 -12.82 -1.44 23.54
N GLN A 228 -13.32 -2.07 24.61
CA GLN A 228 -12.67 -2.04 25.93
C GLN A 228 -11.25 -2.61 25.88
N LYS A 229 -11.03 -3.71 25.16
CA LYS A 229 -9.68 -4.27 24.99
C LYS A 229 -8.77 -3.33 24.22
N LEU A 230 -9.22 -2.82 23.06
CA LEU A 230 -8.46 -1.93 22.19
C LEU A 230 -8.15 -0.59 22.86
N ALA A 231 -8.94 -0.16 23.85
CA ALA A 231 -8.64 0.99 24.70
C ALA A 231 -7.40 0.78 25.58
N THR A 232 -7.04 -0.47 25.92
CA THR A 232 -5.89 -0.75 26.79
C THR A 232 -4.55 -0.82 26.04
N ALA A 233 -3.50 -0.24 26.63
CA ALA A 233 -2.15 -0.32 26.07
C ALA A 233 -1.61 -1.76 26.04
N ALA A 234 -1.95 -2.58 27.05
CA ALA A 234 -1.50 -3.96 27.16
C ALA A 234 -2.00 -4.80 25.96
N TYR A 235 -3.28 -4.73 25.62
CA TYR A 235 -3.83 -5.47 24.48
C TYR A 235 -3.25 -4.98 23.14
N ARG A 236 -3.13 -3.66 22.94
CA ARG A 236 -2.49 -3.10 21.73
C ARG A 236 -1.06 -3.59 21.55
N ARG A 237 -0.29 -3.71 22.64
CA ARG A 237 1.07 -4.30 22.61
C ARG A 237 1.05 -5.79 22.28
N GLN A 238 0.08 -6.57 22.77
CA GLN A 238 -0.07 -7.98 22.42
C GLN A 238 -0.35 -8.16 20.92
N ILE A 239 -1.26 -7.35 20.36
CA ILE A 239 -1.55 -7.33 18.92
C ILE A 239 -0.30 -6.96 18.11
N ALA A 240 0.39 -5.88 18.48
CA ALA A 240 1.63 -5.47 17.81
C ALA A 240 2.69 -6.59 17.84
N ARG A 241 2.84 -7.27 18.98
CA ARG A 241 3.75 -8.42 19.14
C ARG A 241 3.36 -9.61 18.26
N ALA A 242 2.06 -9.88 18.11
CA ALA A 242 1.59 -10.94 17.21
C ALA A 242 1.94 -10.62 15.74
N ILE A 243 1.74 -9.37 15.30
CA ILE A 243 2.14 -8.92 13.96
C ILE A 243 3.66 -9.03 13.76
N TYR A 244 4.46 -8.56 14.73
CA TYR A 244 5.92 -8.71 14.72
C TYR A 244 6.35 -10.18 14.60
N ASN A 245 5.78 -11.07 15.42
CA ASN A 245 6.08 -12.50 15.38
C ASN A 245 5.69 -13.14 14.03
N GLY A 246 4.62 -12.64 13.39
CA GLY A 246 4.22 -13.04 12.05
C GLY A 246 5.25 -12.65 11.00
N LEU A 247 5.75 -11.41 11.06
CA LEU A 247 6.83 -10.91 10.19
C LEU A 247 8.13 -11.70 10.36
N VAL A 248 8.52 -11.99 11.60
CA VAL A 248 9.69 -12.83 11.92
C VAL A 248 9.52 -14.22 11.33
N ALA A 249 8.37 -14.87 11.54
CA ALA A 249 8.08 -16.19 11.02
C ALA A 249 8.12 -16.21 9.48
N TYR A 250 7.48 -15.24 8.84
CA TYR A 250 7.48 -15.10 7.39
C TYR A 250 8.91 -14.94 6.85
N ARG A 251 9.71 -14.03 7.42
CA ARG A 251 11.09 -13.81 7.02
C ARG A 251 11.94 -15.08 7.16
N ASN A 252 11.79 -15.82 8.24
CA ASN A 252 12.54 -17.05 8.47
C ASN A 252 12.19 -18.15 7.46
N ALA A 253 10.94 -18.20 6.99
CA ALA A 253 10.49 -19.08 5.93
C ALA A 253 10.94 -18.65 4.52
N HIS A 254 11.45 -17.42 4.35
CA HIS A 254 11.88 -16.87 3.08
C HIS A 254 13.37 -16.43 3.14
N PRO A 255 14.32 -17.37 3.02
CA PRO A 255 15.74 -17.11 3.21
C PRO A 255 16.32 -16.01 2.32
N ALA A 256 15.72 -15.73 1.16
CA ALA A 256 16.09 -14.62 0.27
C ALA A 256 15.96 -13.25 0.95
N LEU A 257 15.10 -13.13 1.96
CA LEU A 257 14.94 -11.94 2.82
C LEU A 257 15.85 -11.99 4.05
N SER A 258 16.59 -13.08 4.24
CA SER A 258 17.41 -13.33 5.41
C SER A 258 18.88 -12.96 5.19
N ARG A 259 19.52 -12.54 6.29
CA ARG A 259 20.95 -12.17 6.36
C ARG A 259 21.90 -13.26 5.83
N LYS A 260 21.53 -14.55 5.91
CA LYS A 260 22.39 -15.68 5.52
C LYS A 260 22.54 -15.84 4.01
N VAL A 261 21.51 -15.52 3.22
CA VAL A 261 21.57 -15.63 1.75
C VAL A 261 22.33 -14.44 1.15
N ALA A 262 22.10 -13.23 1.66
CA ALA A 262 22.87 -12.04 1.26
C ALA A 262 24.38 -12.20 1.54
N TYR A 263 24.76 -12.83 2.66
CA TYR A 263 26.17 -13.10 3.00
C TYR A 263 26.83 -14.13 2.08
N LYS A 264 26.12 -15.21 1.69
CA LYS A 264 26.64 -16.19 0.72
C LYS A 264 26.76 -15.61 -0.69
N ALA A 265 25.79 -14.81 -1.13
CA ALA A 265 25.82 -14.13 -2.43
C ALA A 265 26.86 -12.99 -2.49
N ALA A 266 27.19 -12.36 -1.37
CA ALA A 266 28.25 -11.36 -1.30
C ALA A 266 29.66 -11.98 -1.28
N LYS A 267 29.81 -13.20 -0.76
CA LYS A 267 31.10 -13.93 -0.73
C LYS A 267 31.40 -14.65 -2.05
N ASN A 268 30.36 -15.14 -2.71
CA ASN A 268 30.47 -15.77 -4.03
C ASN A 268 29.83 -14.81 -5.02
N GLY A 269 30.63 -13.95 -5.67
CA GLY A 269 30.15 -13.01 -6.69
C GLY A 269 29.26 -13.70 -7.74
N PRO A 270 28.44 -12.95 -8.52
CA PRO A 270 27.36 -13.52 -9.31
C PRO A 270 27.91 -14.52 -10.34
N GLN A 271 27.85 -15.80 -10.00
CA GLN A 271 28.08 -16.89 -10.93
C GLN A 271 26.75 -17.12 -11.65
N ALA A 272 26.78 -17.00 -12.98
CA ALA A 272 25.63 -16.97 -13.88
C ALA A 272 24.66 -18.17 -13.73
N ASP A 273 25.09 -19.23 -13.06
CA ASP A 273 24.31 -20.43 -12.79
C ASP A 273 23.27 -20.26 -11.66
N SER A 274 23.46 -19.28 -10.76
CA SER A 274 22.54 -19.04 -9.64
C SER A 274 21.20 -18.42 -10.08
N VAL A 275 21.21 -17.57 -11.10
CA VAL A 275 19.99 -16.93 -11.64
C VAL A 275 19.15 -17.96 -12.41
N LYS A 276 19.80 -18.89 -13.14
CA LYS A 276 19.13 -20.00 -13.81
C LYS A 276 18.45 -20.96 -12.83
N ASN A 277 19.08 -21.25 -11.69
CA ASN A 277 18.49 -22.13 -10.67
C ASN A 277 17.29 -21.49 -9.96
N VAL A 278 17.34 -20.18 -9.67
CA VAL A 278 16.20 -19.45 -9.11
C VAL A 278 15.04 -19.36 -10.10
N LEU A 279 15.33 -19.09 -11.39
CA LEU A 279 14.31 -19.10 -12.45
C LEU A 279 13.73 -20.52 -12.68
N ALA A 280 14.54 -21.57 -12.55
CA ALA A 280 14.11 -22.96 -12.67
C ALA A 280 13.21 -23.39 -11.50
N ASP A 281 13.51 -22.95 -10.27
CA ASP A 281 12.67 -23.23 -9.10
C ASP A 281 11.35 -22.43 -9.12
N MET A 282 11.35 -21.24 -9.73
CA MET A 282 10.13 -20.48 -10.02
C MET A 282 9.28 -21.15 -11.10
N ALA A 283 9.90 -21.78 -12.11
CA ALA A 283 9.20 -22.50 -13.18
C ALA A 283 8.63 -23.85 -12.72
N LYS A 284 9.29 -24.55 -11.79
CA LYS A 284 8.83 -25.85 -11.25
C LYS A 284 7.57 -25.76 -10.38
N ASN A 285 7.28 -24.58 -9.83
CA ASN A 285 6.12 -24.34 -8.95
C ASN A 285 4.98 -23.56 -9.62
N ALA A 286 4.99 -23.44 -10.95
CA ALA A 286 3.87 -22.88 -11.70
C ALA A 286 2.69 -23.88 -11.72
N PRO A 287 1.43 -23.43 -11.50
CA PRO A 287 0.27 -24.32 -11.59
C PRO A 287 0.10 -24.82 -13.02
N LYS A 288 -0.06 -26.14 -13.20
CA LYS A 288 -0.46 -26.73 -14.49
C LYS A 288 -1.90 -26.34 -14.78
N THR A 289 -2.11 -25.51 -15.80
CA THR A 289 -3.45 -25.20 -16.32
C THR A 289 -3.82 -26.19 -17.41
N ASP A 290 -4.92 -26.93 -17.20
CA ASP A 290 -5.53 -27.81 -18.19
C ASP A 290 -5.99 -27.03 -19.42
N LYS A 291 -5.54 -27.48 -20.59
CA LYS A 291 -6.01 -26.98 -21.89
C LYS A 291 -7.42 -27.51 -22.13
N LYS A 292 -8.38 -26.61 -22.30
CA LYS A 292 -9.58 -26.88 -23.09
C LYS A 292 -9.73 -25.78 -24.14
N GLU A 293 -9.65 -26.21 -25.39
CA GLU A 293 -9.81 -25.42 -26.60
C GLU A 293 -11.21 -24.80 -26.70
N SER A 294 -11.29 -23.59 -27.27
CA SER A 294 -12.47 -23.19 -28.04
C SER A 294 -12.04 -22.33 -29.22
N SER A 295 -12.50 -22.79 -30.37
CA SER A 295 -12.20 -22.41 -31.74
C SER A 295 -12.61 -20.99 -32.15
N VAL A 296 -11.84 -20.49 -33.11
CA VAL A 296 -12.01 -19.27 -33.91
C VAL A 296 -13.30 -19.30 -34.73
N ALA A 297 -14.02 -18.18 -34.78
CA ALA A 297 -14.95 -17.86 -35.86
C ALA A 297 -14.67 -16.45 -36.41
N LYS A 298 -14.65 -16.37 -37.74
CA LYS A 298 -14.20 -15.29 -38.63
C LYS A 298 -15.42 -14.58 -39.23
N GLY A 299 -15.44 -13.26 -39.28
CA GLY A 299 -16.41 -12.46 -40.06
C GLY A 299 -16.04 -10.97 -39.99
N LYS A 300 -15.39 -10.42 -41.02
CA LYS A 300 -15.91 -9.74 -42.23
C LYS A 300 -16.19 -8.24 -42.02
N GLU A 301 -15.42 -7.43 -42.76
CA GLU A 301 -15.52 -5.98 -42.96
C GLU A 301 -16.86 -5.53 -43.57
N LYS A 302 -17.22 -4.26 -43.31
CA LYS A 302 -17.78 -3.33 -44.32
C LYS A 302 -17.65 -1.85 -43.92
N SER A 303 -16.86 -1.13 -44.73
CA SER A 303 -16.92 0.27 -45.21
C SER A 303 -17.86 1.33 -44.61
N GLU A 304 -17.24 2.43 -44.14
CA GLU A 304 -17.41 3.90 -44.39
C GLU A 304 -18.60 4.46 -45.23
N PRO A 305 -19.02 5.76 -45.04
CA PRO A 305 -18.19 6.92 -45.44
C PRO A 305 -18.22 8.22 -44.57
N LYS A 306 -17.23 9.06 -44.90
CA LYS A 306 -16.79 10.38 -44.41
C LYS A 306 -17.75 11.56 -44.65
N GLU A 307 -17.61 12.60 -43.82
CA GLU A 307 -17.28 14.02 -44.13
C GLU A 307 -17.55 14.90 -42.88
N SER A 308 -16.94 16.06 -42.58
CA SER A 308 -15.90 16.89 -43.18
C SER A 308 -15.38 17.90 -42.10
N LYS A 309 -14.35 18.67 -42.48
CA LYS A 309 -13.39 19.46 -41.68
C LYS A 309 -13.93 20.82 -41.17
N GLN A 310 -13.28 21.36 -40.14
CA GLN A 310 -12.75 22.75 -40.03
C GLN A 310 -12.11 22.93 -38.63
N LYS A 311 -11.05 23.70 -38.35
CA LYS A 311 -9.94 24.35 -39.06
C LYS A 311 -9.00 24.85 -37.93
N GLN A 312 -7.68 24.79 -38.13
CA GLN A 312 -6.62 25.35 -37.27
C GLN A 312 -6.73 26.89 -37.17
N THR A 313 -6.19 27.61 -36.17
CA THR A 313 -4.75 27.92 -35.90
C THR A 313 -4.65 28.81 -34.60
N PRO A 314 -3.53 29.48 -34.22
CA PRO A 314 -2.40 28.93 -33.44
C PRO A 314 -1.88 29.82 -32.26
N MET A 315 -0.93 29.27 -31.49
CA MET A 315 0.18 29.91 -30.73
C MET A 315 -0.10 31.02 -29.68
N THR A 316 0.42 30.83 -28.45
CA THR A 316 1.55 31.64 -27.93
C THR A 316 2.17 31.08 -26.65
N GLN A 317 3.51 31.13 -26.59
CA GLN A 317 4.34 31.00 -25.39
C GLN A 317 4.29 32.29 -24.58
N GLY A 318 4.29 32.19 -23.25
CA GLY A 318 4.39 33.32 -22.31
C GLY A 318 5.08 32.89 -21.02
N LYS A 319 6.04 33.70 -20.58
CA LYS A 319 7.13 33.41 -19.64
C LYS A 319 6.72 33.37 -18.15
N SER A 320 7.63 32.75 -17.39
CA SER A 320 7.83 32.76 -15.94
C SER A 320 7.76 34.16 -15.29
N ALA A 321 7.20 34.22 -14.08
CA ALA A 321 7.58 35.17 -13.03
C ALA A 321 7.55 34.49 -11.65
N LYS A 322 8.51 34.91 -10.81
CA LYS A 322 8.94 34.34 -9.52
C LYS A 322 8.46 35.24 -8.37
N ALA A 323 8.43 34.66 -7.17
CA ALA A 323 8.30 35.28 -5.83
C ALA A 323 6.82 35.51 -5.38
N THR A 324 6.40 35.33 -4.13
CA THR A 324 7.06 35.31 -2.82
C THR A 324 6.23 34.47 -1.83
N ALA A 325 6.84 34.11 -0.71
CA ALA A 325 6.21 33.49 0.45
C ALA A 325 5.03 34.33 0.99
N ASP A 326 3.93 33.66 1.34
CA ASP A 326 3.09 34.04 2.47
C ASP A 326 2.25 32.84 2.94
N ASN A 327 2.23 32.68 4.25
CA ASN A 327 1.50 31.68 5.01
C ASN A 327 0.04 32.15 5.21
N PRO A 328 -1.01 31.35 4.93
CA PRO A 328 -2.33 31.64 5.46
C PRO A 328 -2.74 30.66 6.57
N LYS A 329 -3.13 31.27 7.67
CA LYS A 329 -3.82 30.74 8.85
C LYS A 329 -5.05 29.92 8.51
N ALA A 330 -5.45 29.14 9.51
CA ALA A 330 -6.71 28.44 9.66
C ALA A 330 -7.93 29.24 9.19
N ASP A 331 -8.82 28.60 8.44
CA ASP A 331 -10.19 29.07 8.25
C ASP A 331 -11.20 27.91 8.10
N ASN A 332 -12.07 27.83 9.11
CA ASN A 332 -13.52 27.62 9.05
C ASN A 332 -14.11 26.35 8.39
N ALA A 333 -14.56 25.44 9.25
CA ALA A 333 -15.61 24.47 8.95
C ALA A 333 -16.91 25.20 8.58
N LYS A 334 -17.27 25.21 7.29
CA LYS A 334 -18.61 25.65 6.85
C LYS A 334 -19.65 24.62 7.29
N SER A 335 -20.62 25.04 8.11
CA SER A 335 -21.82 24.28 8.42
C SER A 335 -22.57 23.95 7.13
N VAL A 336 -22.73 22.67 6.82
CA VAL A 336 -23.46 22.23 5.65
C VAL A 336 -24.95 22.15 5.99
N ASP A 337 -25.80 22.77 5.18
CA ASP A 337 -27.26 22.67 5.33
C ASP A 337 -27.70 21.20 5.17
N PRO A 338 -28.21 20.54 6.23
CA PRO A 338 -28.65 19.15 6.18
C PRO A 338 -29.86 18.95 5.24
N ASN A 339 -30.51 20.03 4.80
CA ASN A 339 -31.67 19.98 3.90
C ASN A 339 -31.37 20.26 2.43
N ALA A 340 -30.11 20.46 2.05
CA ALA A 340 -29.73 20.72 0.66
C ALA A 340 -30.29 19.66 -0.30
N ALA A 341 -30.82 20.09 -1.45
CA ALA A 341 -31.33 19.19 -2.49
C ALA A 341 -30.21 18.50 -3.28
N PHE A 342 -29.05 19.17 -3.39
CA PHE A 342 -27.89 18.68 -4.14
C PHE A 342 -26.58 18.97 -3.43
N HIS A 343 -25.57 18.18 -3.76
CA HIS A 343 -24.18 18.38 -3.37
C HIS A 343 -23.27 18.27 -4.59
N ILE A 344 -22.29 19.17 -4.73
CA ILE A 344 -21.25 19.08 -5.76
C ILE A 344 -20.04 18.44 -5.12
N VAL A 345 -19.64 17.28 -5.64
CA VAL A 345 -18.49 16.52 -5.14
C VAL A 345 -17.24 17.38 -5.21
N LYS A 346 -16.60 17.62 -4.07
CA LYS A 346 -15.32 18.32 -3.95
C LYS A 346 -14.16 17.33 -3.98
N GLN A 347 -12.97 17.87 -4.11
CA GLN A 347 -11.74 17.10 -4.01
C GLN A 347 -11.69 16.36 -2.66
N ASP A 348 -11.29 15.09 -2.71
CA ASP A 348 -11.20 14.17 -1.57
C ASP A 348 -12.51 13.76 -0.89
N GLU A 349 -13.67 14.03 -1.49
CA GLU A 349 -14.95 13.50 -1.01
C GLU A 349 -15.26 12.13 -1.63
N THR A 350 -15.83 11.25 -0.82
CA THR A 350 -16.30 9.92 -1.21
C THR A 350 -17.81 9.85 -1.05
N LEU A 351 -18.44 8.86 -1.70
CA LEU A 351 -19.87 8.62 -1.53
C LEU A 351 -20.23 8.40 -0.05
N TYR A 352 -19.32 7.80 0.72
CA TYR A 352 -19.44 7.57 2.14
C TYR A 352 -19.34 8.86 2.97
N SER A 353 -18.38 9.75 2.67
CA SER A 353 -18.24 11.02 3.41
C SER A 353 -19.43 11.95 3.14
N ILE A 354 -19.94 11.97 1.91
CA ILE A 354 -21.12 12.76 1.52
C ILE A 354 -22.39 12.17 2.17
N ALA A 355 -22.56 10.84 2.14
CA ALA A 355 -23.69 10.20 2.80
C ALA A 355 -23.73 10.52 4.31
N ARG A 356 -22.57 10.51 4.98
CA ARG A 356 -22.46 10.89 6.39
C ARG A 356 -22.79 12.36 6.63
N MET A 357 -22.31 13.26 5.77
CA MET A 357 -22.56 14.71 5.86
C MET A 357 -24.06 15.02 5.86
N TYR A 358 -24.85 14.29 5.08
CA TYR A 358 -26.29 14.48 4.95
C TYR A 358 -27.13 13.43 5.69
N LYS A 359 -26.54 12.71 6.66
CA LYS A 359 -27.22 11.71 7.49
C LYS A 359 -28.02 10.66 6.69
N THR A 360 -27.42 10.17 5.60
CA THR A 360 -27.99 9.16 4.69
C THR A 360 -27.00 8.01 4.49
N SER A 361 -27.34 7.01 3.68
CA SER A 361 -26.46 5.87 3.40
C SER A 361 -25.82 5.97 2.01
N PRO A 362 -24.59 5.43 1.81
CA PRO A 362 -23.95 5.36 0.51
C PRO A 362 -24.81 4.62 -0.51
N GLU A 363 -25.51 3.56 -0.10
CA GLU A 363 -26.39 2.76 -0.96
C GLU A 363 -27.60 3.58 -1.43
N LYS A 364 -28.22 4.35 -0.52
CA LYS A 364 -29.33 5.24 -0.85
C LYS A 364 -28.87 6.34 -1.81
N LEU A 365 -27.72 6.96 -1.55
CA LEU A 365 -27.15 7.97 -2.43
C LEU A 365 -26.75 7.39 -3.80
N SER A 366 -26.24 6.16 -3.82
CA SER A 366 -25.84 5.45 -5.03
C SER A 366 -27.04 5.16 -5.92
N LYS A 367 -28.13 4.64 -5.33
CA LYS A 367 -29.40 4.37 -6.03
C LYS A 367 -30.01 5.66 -6.58
N LEU A 368 -30.05 6.72 -5.77
CA LEU A 368 -30.64 8.01 -6.15
C LEU A 368 -29.92 8.68 -7.34
N ASN A 369 -28.62 8.41 -7.51
CA ASN A 369 -27.76 9.05 -8.51
C ASN A 369 -27.27 8.10 -9.60
N ASN A 370 -27.83 6.89 -9.70
CA ASN A 370 -27.42 5.85 -10.65
C ASN A 370 -25.89 5.60 -10.64
N ILE A 371 -25.29 5.64 -9.44
CA ILE A 371 -23.86 5.39 -9.26
C ILE A 371 -23.65 3.87 -9.15
N LYS A 372 -22.65 3.35 -9.86
CA LYS A 372 -22.17 1.97 -9.74
C LYS A 372 -20.83 1.96 -9.00
N ASP A 373 -20.60 0.93 -8.20
CA ASP A 373 -19.36 0.70 -7.44
C ASP A 373 -18.91 1.85 -6.51
N ASN A 374 -19.85 2.68 -6.04
CA ASN A 374 -19.57 3.84 -5.18
C ASN A 374 -18.57 4.85 -5.79
N LYS A 375 -18.41 4.86 -7.12
CA LYS A 375 -17.49 5.76 -7.83
C LYS A 375 -18.14 7.11 -8.10
N ILE A 376 -17.53 8.17 -7.58
CA ILE A 376 -17.89 9.57 -7.85
C ILE A 376 -16.67 10.34 -8.34
N VAL A 377 -16.91 11.41 -9.10
CA VAL A 377 -15.88 12.27 -9.68
C VAL A 377 -16.05 13.68 -9.14
N VAL A 378 -14.95 14.37 -8.89
CA VAL A 378 -14.96 15.79 -8.48
C VAL A 378 -15.74 16.62 -9.50
N GLY A 379 -16.58 17.53 -9.01
CA GLY A 379 -17.48 18.35 -9.83
C GLY A 379 -18.82 17.69 -10.15
N LYS A 380 -19.01 16.39 -9.88
CA LYS A 380 -20.29 15.70 -10.12
C LYS A 380 -21.36 16.23 -9.16
N LYS A 381 -22.53 16.59 -9.69
CA LYS A 381 -23.71 17.00 -8.90
C LYS A 381 -24.49 15.75 -8.45
N LEU A 382 -24.64 15.58 -7.14
CA LEU A 382 -25.38 14.48 -6.51
C LEU A 382 -26.69 14.99 -5.93
N LYS A 383 -27.80 14.30 -6.23
CA LYS A 383 -29.09 14.41 -5.55
C LYS A 383 -28.98 13.81 -4.15
N LEU A 384 -29.54 14.49 -3.15
CA LEU A 384 -29.48 14.07 -1.75
C LEU A 384 -30.82 13.54 -1.20
N LYS A 385 -31.93 13.91 -1.84
CA LYS A 385 -33.29 13.51 -1.48
C LYS A 385 -34.04 13.00 -2.71
#